data_AF-A0A2V7K6G1-F1
#
_entry.id   AF-A0A2V7K6G1-F1
#
_cell.length_a   1.000
_cell.length_b   1.000
_cell.length_c   1.000
_cell.angle_alpha   90.00
_cell.angle_beta   90.00
_cell.angle_gamma   90.00
#
_symmetry.space_group_name_H-M   'P 1'
#
loop_
_entity.id
_entity.type
_entity.pdbx_description
1 polymer ?
#
loop_
_entity_poly.entity_id
_entity_poly.type
_entity_poly.pdbx_seq_one_letter_code
_entity_poly.pdbx_strand_id
1 'polypeptide(L)'
;MGLIALKPRYYPILVEQVTAARVARHFQGMITGTVERYELPNLLALNFLLHGALDGGGTMSLKTDAQGKVFSTALLRLEIDIEVPR
;
A
#
# COMPACT_ATOMS: atom_id res chain seq x y z
N MET A 1 -0.35 -2.82 -5.82
CA MET A 1 -0.95 -1.53 -5.39
C MET A 1 0.18 -0.51 -5.34
N GLY A 2 0.09 0.56 -6.14
CA GLY A 2 1.15 1.58 -6.22
C GLY A 2 0.84 2.82 -5.39
N LEU A 3 1.86 3.37 -4.74
CA LEU A 3 1.84 4.65 -4.04
C LEU A 3 2.94 5.54 -4.61
N ILE A 4 2.57 6.65 -5.23
CA ILE A 4 3.51 7.59 -5.85
C ILE A 4 3.60 8.85 -5.00
N ALA A 5 4.83 9.34 -4.77
CA ALA A 5 5.02 10.59 -4.05
C ALA A 5 4.43 11.76 -4.84
N LEU A 6 3.56 12.56 -4.21
CA LEU A 6 2.99 13.77 -4.83
C LEU A 6 4.07 14.81 -5.19
N LYS A 7 5.15 14.87 -4.42
CA LYS A 7 6.33 15.71 -4.66
C LYS A 7 7.59 14.89 -4.38
N PRO A 8 8.71 15.12 -5.11
CA PRO A 8 9.93 14.34 -4.92
C PRO A 8 10.45 14.32 -3.48
N ARG A 9 10.36 15.45 -2.77
CA ARG A 9 10.75 15.57 -1.36
C ARG A 9 9.99 14.64 -0.39
N TYR A 10 8.82 14.12 -0.78
CA TYR A 10 8.06 13.21 0.07
C TYR A 10 8.48 11.75 -0.11
N TYR A 11 9.19 11.41 -1.19
CA TYR A 11 9.57 10.03 -1.45
C TYR A 11 10.41 9.41 -0.32
N PRO A 12 11.44 10.07 0.25
CA PRO A 12 12.19 9.52 1.38
C PRO A 12 11.31 9.25 2.60
N ILE A 13 10.38 10.16 2.90
CA ILE A 13 9.41 10.01 4.01
C ILE A 13 8.52 8.79 3.76
N LEU A 14 8.04 8.60 2.53
CA LEU A 14 7.22 7.43 2.19
C LEU A 14 8.01 6.12 2.29
N VAL A 15 9.27 6.10 1.85
CA VAL A 15 10.16 4.93 1.97
C VAL A 15 10.33 4.52 3.43
N GLU A 16 10.54 5.48 4.32
CA GLU A 16 10.71 5.26 5.75
C GLU A 16 9.39 4.84 6.43
N GLN A 17 8.30 5.56 6.15
CA GLN A 17 7.08 5.47 6.93
C GLN A 17 6.08 4.45 6.39
N VAL A 18 6.05 4.18 5.07
CA VAL A 18 5.08 3.26 4.45
C VAL A 18 5.72 1.88 4.26
N THR A 19 6.01 1.23 5.39
CA THR A 19 6.65 -0.09 5.40
C THR A 19 5.64 -1.21 5.11
N ALA A 20 6.13 -2.35 4.63
CA ALA A 20 5.29 -3.54 4.42
C ALA A 20 4.51 -3.94 5.69
N ALA A 21 5.15 -3.83 6.86
CA ALA A 21 4.53 -4.16 8.15
C ALA A 21 3.38 -3.20 8.51
N ARG A 22 3.53 -1.89 8.26
CA ARG A 22 2.44 -0.92 8.48
C ARG A 22 1.30 -1.11 7.50
N VAL A 23 1.59 -1.40 6.24
CA VAL A 23 0.58 -1.72 5.23
C VAL A 23 -0.18 -3.01 5.59
N ALA A 24 0.51 -4.05 6.04
CA ALA A 24 -0.12 -5.29 6.50
C ALA A 24 -1.06 -5.04 7.68
N ARG A 25 -0.63 -4.23 8.67
CA ARG A 25 -1.46 -3.85 9.81
C ARG A 25 -2.68 -3.04 9.40
N HIS A 26 -2.51 -2.08 8.48
CA HIS A 26 -3.61 -1.25 7.97
C HIS A 26 -4.70 -2.07 7.27
N PHE A 27 -4.31 -3.16 6.63
CA PHE A 27 -5.23 -4.08 5.96
C PHE A 27 -5.56 -5.35 6.77
N GLN A 28 -5.30 -5.36 8.07
CA GLN A 28 -5.63 -6.50 8.93
C GLN A 28 -7.13 -6.82 8.83
N GLY A 29 -7.45 -8.10 8.63
CA GLY A 29 -8.83 -8.57 8.44
C GLY A 29 -9.39 -8.39 7.01
N MET A 30 -8.68 -7.68 6.13
CA MET A 30 -9.02 -7.60 4.70
C MET A 30 -8.14 -8.49 3.82
N ILE A 31 -6.92 -8.79 4.28
CA ILE A 31 -5.96 -9.68 3.63
C ILE A 31 -5.63 -10.85 4.55
N THR A 32 -5.37 -12.02 3.97
CA THR A 32 -5.01 -13.25 4.71
C THR A 32 -3.54 -13.62 4.58
N GLY A 33 -2.81 -13.01 3.65
CA GLY A 33 -1.41 -13.29 3.38
C GLY A 33 -0.46 -12.16 3.76
N THR A 34 0.80 -12.32 3.35
CA THR A 34 1.87 -11.35 3.59
C THR A 34 1.75 -10.12 2.68
N VAL A 35 2.47 -9.06 3.05
CA VAL A 35 2.66 -7.89 2.21
C VAL A 35 4.13 -7.82 1.80
N GLU A 36 4.38 -7.71 0.50
CA GLU A 36 5.70 -7.41 -0.05
C GLU A 36 5.75 -5.97 -0.53
N ARG A 37 6.90 -5.32 -0.36
CA ARG A 37 7.14 -3.93 -0.78
C ARG A 37 8.32 -3.88 -1.73
N TYR A 38 8.13 -3.18 -2.84
CA TYR A 38 9.12 -2.89 -3.85
C TYR A 38 9.28 -1.37 -3.99
N GLU A 39 10.51 -0.89 -3.93
CA GLU A 39 10.84 0.51 -4.16
C GLU A 39 11.08 0.76 -5.64
N LEU A 40 10.52 1.85 -6.16
CA LEU A 40 10.65 2.28 -7.55
C LEU A 40 11.22 3.71 -7.58
N PRO A 41 12.52 3.90 -7.26
CA PRO A 41 13.10 5.22 -7.04
C PRO A 41 13.03 6.13 -8.28
N ASN A 42 13.16 5.56 -9.48
CA ASN A 42 13.02 6.30 -10.74
C ASN A 42 11.61 6.89 -10.96
N LEU A 43 10.59 6.31 -10.30
CA LEU A 43 9.21 6.77 -10.34
C LEU A 43 8.80 7.49 -9.05
N LEU A 44 9.72 7.60 -8.08
CA LEU A 44 9.44 8.15 -6.74
C LEU A 44 8.25 7.46 -6.08
N ALA A 45 8.20 6.12 -6.20
CA ALA A 45 7.05 5.32 -5.85
C ALA A 45 7.39 4.06 -5.06
N LEU A 46 6.37 3.52 -4.40
CA LEU A 46 6.36 2.21 -3.76
C LEU A 46 5.29 1.34 -4.42
N ASN A 47 5.59 0.07 -4.61
CA ASN A 47 4.60 -0.92 -5.04
C ASN A 47 4.48 -2.03 -4.01
N PHE A 48 3.26 -2.43 -3.72
CA PHE A 48 2.97 -3.49 -2.76
C PHE A 48 2.20 -4.63 -3.41
N LEU A 49 2.61 -5.86 -3.09
CA LEU A 49 1.83 -7.07 -3.33
C LEU A 49 1.12 -7.45 -2.05
N LEU A 50 -0.21 -7.57 -2.12
CA LEU A 50 -1.06 -7.95 -0.99
C LEU A 50 -1.55 -9.38 -1.22
N HIS A 51 -0.92 -10.36 -0.57
CA HIS A 51 -1.29 -11.76 -0.74
C HIS A 51 -2.62 -12.07 -0.06
N GLY A 52 -3.46 -12.87 -0.72
CA GLY A 52 -4.77 -13.25 -0.19
C GLY A 52 -5.80 -12.12 -0.14
N ALA A 53 -5.58 -11.00 -0.85
CA ALA A 53 -6.50 -9.86 -0.82
C ALA A 53 -7.84 -10.09 -1.56
N LEU A 54 -7.93 -11.09 -2.45
CA LEU A 54 -9.05 -11.26 -3.39
C LEU A 54 -9.76 -12.63 -3.28
N ASP A 55 -9.64 -13.35 -2.16
CA ASP A 55 -10.37 -14.62 -1.88
C ASP A 55 -10.34 -15.68 -3.02
N GLY A 56 -9.25 -15.73 -3.80
CA GLY A 56 -9.11 -16.61 -4.97
C GLY A 56 -8.86 -15.89 -6.30
N GLY A 57 -8.98 -14.55 -6.34
CA GLY A 57 -8.66 -13.72 -7.51
C GLY A 57 -9.90 -13.25 -8.28
N GLY A 58 -9.68 -12.46 -9.34
CA GLY A 58 -10.74 -11.65 -9.95
C GLY A 58 -11.98 -12.39 -10.48
N THR A 59 -11.88 -13.68 -10.82
CA THR A 59 -13.02 -14.48 -11.29
C THR A 59 -13.74 -15.26 -10.19
N MET A 60 -13.12 -15.40 -9.01
CA MET A 60 -13.66 -16.18 -7.88
C MET A 60 -13.91 -15.32 -6.63
N SER A 61 -13.47 -14.07 -6.64
CA SER A 61 -13.68 -13.13 -5.54
C SER A 61 -15.17 -12.81 -5.38
N LEU A 62 -15.70 -13.05 -4.19
CA LEU A 62 -17.04 -12.60 -3.79
C LEU A 62 -17.06 -11.13 -3.34
N LYS A 63 -15.90 -10.46 -3.29
CA LYS A 63 -15.80 -9.04 -2.96
C LYS A 63 -16.37 -8.19 -4.11
N THR A 64 -17.09 -7.13 -3.75
CA THR A 64 -17.68 -6.17 -4.70
C THR A 64 -16.64 -5.58 -5.66
N ASP A 65 -15.41 -5.38 -5.19
CA ASP A 65 -14.26 -5.05 -6.03
C ASP A 65 -13.35 -6.27 -6.19
N ALA A 66 -13.65 -7.08 -7.20
CA ALA A 66 -12.87 -8.27 -7.53
C ALA A 66 -11.46 -7.97 -8.07
N GLN A 67 -11.18 -6.72 -8.47
CA GLN A 67 -9.87 -6.30 -8.99
C GLN A 67 -8.99 -5.64 -7.94
N GLY A 68 -9.52 -5.36 -6.74
CA GLY A 68 -8.78 -4.77 -5.63
C GLY A 68 -8.31 -3.32 -5.86
N LYS A 69 -8.94 -2.58 -6.77
CA LYS A 69 -8.64 -1.16 -7.04
C LYS A 69 -8.87 -0.29 -5.80
N VAL A 70 -9.85 -0.62 -4.97
CA VAL A 70 -10.20 0.11 -3.75
C VAL A 70 -9.06 0.08 -2.72
N PHE A 71 -8.19 -0.94 -2.73
CA PHE A 71 -7.03 -1.00 -1.82
C PHE A 71 -6.10 0.21 -1.99
N SER A 72 -5.90 0.69 -3.22
CA SER A 72 -5.06 1.88 -3.47
C SER A 72 -5.66 3.13 -2.79
N THR A 73 -6.98 3.30 -2.88
CA THR A 73 -7.67 4.41 -2.20
C THR A 73 -7.67 4.23 -0.69
N ALA A 74 -7.84 3.01 -0.20
CA ALA A 74 -7.82 2.70 1.22
C ALA A 74 -6.44 2.93 1.85
N LEU A 75 -5.35 2.69 1.11
CA LEU A 75 -3.99 2.99 1.57
C LEU A 75 -3.79 4.48 1.85
N LEU A 76 -4.44 5.38 1.11
CA LEU A 76 -4.31 6.83 1.35
C LEU A 76 -4.84 7.27 2.72
N ARG A 77 -5.50 6.37 3.45
CA ARG A 77 -5.94 6.57 4.85
C ARG A 77 -4.91 6.10 5.88
N LEU A 78 -3.78 5.53 5.46
CA LEU A 78 -2.69 5.18 6.35
C LEU A 78 -2.05 6.47 6.87
N GLU A 79 -2.15 6.71 8.18
CA GLU A 79 -1.46 7.81 8.83
C GLU A 79 0.03 7.48 8.96
N ILE A 80 0.87 8.49 8.67
CA ILE A 80 2.32 8.45 8.78
C ILE A 80 2.83 9.59 9.64
N ASP A 81 3.93 9.36 10.33
CA ASP A 81 4.58 10.38 11.13
C ASP A 81 5.50 11.20 10.23
N ILE A 82 5.46 12.51 10.39
CA ILE A 82 6.36 13.42 9.69
C ILE A 82 7.13 14.24 10.71
N GLU A 83 8.46 14.21 10.65
CA GLU A 83 9.25 15.23 11.32
C GLU A 83 9.13 16.52 10.52
N VAL A 84 8.51 17.53 11.13
CA VAL A 84 8.47 18.88 10.58
C VAL A 84 9.70 19.61 11.13
N PRO A 85 10.69 19.99 10.29
CA PRO A 85 11.79 20.82 10.75
C PRO A 85 11.23 22.12 11.35
N ARG A 86 11.76 22.52 12.50
CA ARG A 86 11.45 23.79 13.16
C ARG A 86 11.85 24.99 12.31
#